data_AF-A0A521C7P8-F1
#
_entry.id   AF-A0A521C7P8-F1
#
_cell.length_a   1.000
_cell.length_b   1.000
_cell.length_c   1.000
_cell.angle_alpha   90.00
_cell.angle_beta   90.00
_cell.angle_gamma   90.00
#
_symmetry.space_group_name_H-M   'P 1'
#
loop_
_entity.id
_entity.type
_entity.pdbx_description
1 polymer ?
#
loop_
_entity_poly.entity_id
_entity_poly.type
_entity_poly.pdbx_seq_one_letter_code
_entity_poly.pdbx_strand_id
1 'polypeptide(L)'
;MTLFIIVGILAIVVGFMLYGSMASQKWHKENRGQQTITQTEHFHGHLFYFNSDDNRIFVPKQTGGGFTINFANPISVAALILLLSGTVAIMVLEL
;
A
#
# COMPACT_ATOMS: atom_id res chain seq x y z
N MET A 1 -5.78 -14.69 24.25
CA MET A 1 -5.36 -13.29 24.07
C MET A 1 -4.76 -13.08 22.69
N THR A 2 -3.69 -13.80 22.34
CA THR A 2 -3.00 -13.79 21.04
C THR A 2 -3.91 -14.01 19.82
N LEU A 3 -4.83 -14.98 19.87
CA LEU A 3 -5.79 -15.22 18.79
C LEU A 3 -6.65 -13.98 18.47
N PHE A 4 -7.13 -13.27 19.49
CA PHE A 4 -7.94 -12.07 19.30
C PHE A 4 -7.12 -10.92 18.70
N ILE A 5 -5.84 -10.81 19.07
CA ILE A 5 -4.90 -9.83 18.48
C ILE A 5 -4.70 -10.11 16.99
N ILE A 6 -4.44 -11.37 16.62
CA ILE A 6 -4.26 -11.77 15.21
C ILE A 6 -5.52 -11.47 14.39
N VAL A 7 -6.70 -11.83 14.92
CA VAL A 7 -7.98 -11.56 14.26
C VAL A 7 -8.22 -10.06 14.10
N GLY A 8 -7.89 -9.26 15.12
CA GLY A 8 -7.99 -7.80 15.06
C GLY A 8 -7.08 -7.18 14.00
N ILE A 9 -5.81 -7.60 13.95
CA ILE A 9 -4.85 -7.14 12.92
C ILE A 9 -5.34 -7.53 11.53
N LEU A 10 -5.79 -8.76 11.34
CA LEU A 10 -6.31 -9.23 10.06
C LEU A 10 -7.52 -8.40 9.60
N ALA A 11 -8.46 -8.11 10.51
CA ALA A 11 -9.62 -7.28 10.21
C ALA A 11 -9.22 -5.85 9.81
N ILE A 12 -8.23 -5.25 10.49
CA ILE A 12 -7.69 -3.92 10.15
C ILE A 12 -7.03 -3.95 8.76
N VAL A 13 -6.20 -4.95 8.48
CA VAL A 13 -5.53 -5.12 7.18
C VAL A 13 -6.55 -5.27 6.06
N VAL A 14 -7.56 -6.12 6.24
CA VAL A 14 -8.65 -6.33 5.26
C VAL A 14 -9.44 -5.04 5.04
N GLY A 15 -9.83 -4.34 6.11
CA GLY A 15 -10.54 -3.07 6.03
C GLY A 15 -9.74 -2.01 5.28
N PHE A 16 -8.44 -1.91 5.55
CA PHE A 16 -7.52 -1.01 4.86
C PHE A 16 -7.38 -1.34 3.37
N MET A 17 -7.28 -2.63 3.02
CA MET A 17 -7.25 -3.08 1.62
C MET A 17 -8.54 -2.73 0.88
N LEU A 18 -9.72 -2.91 1.50
CA LEU A 18 -11.01 -2.56 0.91
C LEU A 18 -11.13 -1.05 0.69
N TYR A 19 -10.80 -0.25 1.70
CA TYR A 19 -10.81 1.22 1.60
C TYR A 19 -9.90 1.70 0.47
N GLY A 20 -8.66 1.23 0.45
CA GLY A 20 -7.70 1.60 -0.58
C GLY A 20 -8.10 1.12 -1.98
N SER A 21 -8.84 0.01 -2.09
CA SER A 21 -9.42 -0.44 -3.36
C SER A 21 -10.49 0.52 -3.88
N MET A 22 -11.40 0.97 -3.00
CA MET A 22 -12.41 1.96 -3.36
C MET A 22 -11.78 3.32 -3.73
N ALA A 23 -10.81 3.79 -2.95
CA ALA A 23 -10.09 5.03 -3.23
C ALA A 23 -9.35 4.98 -4.57
N SER A 24 -8.71 3.85 -4.88
CA SER A 24 -8.05 3.60 -6.16
C SER A 24 -9.02 3.62 -7.34
N GLN A 25 -10.19 2.98 -7.20
CA GLN A 25 -11.22 3.00 -8.25
C GLN A 25 -11.73 4.43 -8.52
N LYS A 26 -11.95 5.22 -7.46
CA LYS A 26 -12.33 6.63 -7.59
C LYS A 26 -11.24 7.43 -8.31
N TRP A 27 -9.97 7.27 -7.91
CA TRP A 27 -8.84 7.90 -8.57
C TRP A 27 -8.77 7.56 -10.07
N HIS A 28 -8.89 6.28 -10.41
CA HIS A 28 -8.85 5.81 -11.80
C HIS A 28 -9.98 6.40 -12.63
N LYS A 29 -11.19 6.54 -12.07
CA LYS A 29 -12.32 7.18 -12.76
C LYS A 29 -12.05 8.66 -13.05
N GLU A 30 -11.46 9.38 -12.09
CA GLU A 30 -11.18 10.82 -12.19
C GLU A 30 -9.99 11.14 -13.12
N ASN A 31 -9.02 10.23 -13.23
CA ASN A 31 -7.76 10.45 -13.95
C ASN A 31 -7.62 9.62 -15.25
N ARG A 32 -8.73 9.05 -15.74
CA ARG A 32 -8.77 8.24 -16.98
C ARG A 32 -8.24 9.04 -18.17
N GLY A 33 -7.22 8.50 -18.86
CA GLY A 33 -6.68 9.02 -20.11
C GLY A 33 -5.38 9.86 -19.99
N GLN A 34 -5.14 10.54 -18.87
CA GLN A 34 -3.93 11.37 -18.70
C GLN A 34 -2.76 10.62 -18.03
N GLN A 35 -3.04 9.58 -17.24
CA GLN A 35 -2.01 8.95 -16.37
C GLN A 35 -1.44 7.62 -16.88
N THR A 36 -2.06 6.97 -17.87
CA THR A 36 -1.66 5.62 -18.29
C THR A 36 -0.25 5.60 -18.88
N ILE A 37 0.23 6.70 -19.46
CA ILE A 37 1.56 6.77 -20.08
C ILE A 37 2.63 7.13 -19.04
N THR A 38 2.42 8.16 -18.22
CA THR A 38 3.40 8.67 -17.23
C THR A 38 3.54 7.84 -15.97
N GLN A 39 2.55 7.04 -15.56
CA GLN A 39 2.76 6.17 -14.39
C GLN A 39 3.42 4.84 -14.74
N THR A 40 3.21 4.34 -15.96
CA THR A 40 3.70 3.01 -16.38
C THR A 40 5.22 2.90 -16.29
N GLU A 41 5.95 3.98 -16.58
CA GLU A 41 7.43 4.01 -16.52
C GLU A 41 8.00 3.77 -15.10
N HIS A 42 7.23 4.14 -14.07
CA HIS A 42 7.63 3.98 -12.67
C HIS A 42 7.18 2.64 -12.07
N PHE A 43 6.31 1.89 -12.76
CA PHE A 43 5.84 0.58 -12.33
C PHE A 43 6.78 -0.53 -12.81
N HIS A 44 7.33 -1.29 -11.87
CA HIS A 44 8.11 -2.48 -12.12
C HIS A 44 7.21 -3.71 -11.91
N GLY A 45 6.93 -4.43 -12.99
CA GLY A 45 6.13 -5.65 -12.96
C GLY A 45 4.70 -5.46 -12.43
N HIS A 46 4.11 -4.27 -12.62
CA HIS A 46 2.75 -3.89 -12.19
C HIS A 46 2.51 -3.84 -10.65
N LEU A 47 3.51 -4.17 -9.84
CA LEU A 47 3.37 -4.29 -8.38
C LEU A 47 4.16 -3.22 -7.64
N PHE A 48 5.40 -2.96 -8.06
CA PHE A 48 6.29 -2.05 -7.37
C PHE A 48 6.31 -0.70 -8.08
N TYR A 49 6.07 0.36 -7.33
CA TYR A 49 6.12 1.72 -7.84
C TYR A 49 7.34 2.45 -7.28
N PHE A 50 8.14 3.06 -8.15
CA PHE A 50 9.33 3.81 -7.79
C PHE A 50 9.34 5.16 -8.49
N ASN A 51 9.03 6.22 -7.74
CA ASN A 51 9.16 7.59 -8.23
C ASN A 51 9.59 8.53 -7.10
N SER A 52 10.82 9.04 -7.14
CA SER A 52 11.32 9.98 -6.12
C SER A 52 10.63 11.34 -6.16
N ASP A 53 10.06 11.72 -7.30
CA ASP A 53 9.38 13.00 -7.50
C ASP A 53 7.92 12.95 -7.01
N ASP A 54 7.39 11.76 -6.75
CA ASP A 54 6.06 11.55 -6.21
C ASP A 54 6.09 11.41 -4.68
N ASN A 55 5.58 12.42 -3.98
CA ASN A 55 5.54 12.41 -2.51
C ASN A 55 4.42 11.54 -1.92
N ARG A 56 3.58 10.90 -2.74
CA ARG A 56 2.50 10.02 -2.24
C ARG A 56 3.08 8.75 -1.62
N ILE A 57 2.55 8.40 -0.45
CA ILE A 57 2.86 7.12 0.20
C ILE A 57 2.15 5.97 -0.50
N PHE A 58 0.86 6.15 -0.77
CA PHE A 58 0.02 5.17 -1.44
C PHE A 58 -0.31 5.63 -2.85
N VAL A 59 -0.06 4.76 -3.82
CA VAL A 59 -0.24 5.02 -5.25
C VAL A 59 -1.25 3.99 -5.80
N PRO A 60 -2.27 4.39 -6.57
CA PRO A 60 -3.19 3.45 -7.19
C PRO A 60 -2.45 2.41 -8.05
N LYS A 61 -2.82 1.12 -7.95
CA LYS A 61 -2.22 0.08 -8.81
C LYS A 61 -2.52 0.31 -10.27
N GLN A 62 -1.57 -0.01 -11.14
CA GLN A 62 -1.69 0.15 -12.58
C GLN A 62 -2.83 -0.69 -13.20
N THR A 63 -3.08 -1.89 -12.68
CA THR A 63 -4.11 -2.81 -13.19
C THR A 63 -5.55 -2.40 -12.87
N GLY A 64 -5.74 -1.30 -12.12
CA GLY A 64 -7.04 -0.91 -11.59
C GLY A 64 -7.43 -1.71 -10.36
N GLY A 65 -7.77 -1.01 -9.28
CA GLY A 65 -8.18 -1.63 -8.01
C GLY A 65 -7.01 -1.84 -7.04
N GLY A 66 -7.15 -1.24 -5.85
CA GLY A 66 -6.14 -1.26 -4.80
C GLY A 66 -5.01 -0.25 -5.01
N PHE A 67 -4.08 -0.22 -4.07
CA PHE A 67 -2.92 0.66 -4.07
C PHE A 67 -1.64 -0.16 -3.88
N THR A 68 -0.51 0.46 -4.19
CA THR A 68 0.83 0.05 -3.81
C THR A 68 1.48 1.18 -3.01
N ILE A 69 2.66 0.94 -2.47
CA ILE A 69 3.47 2.00 -1.86
C ILE A 69 4.52 2.52 -2.84
N ASN A 70 4.91 3.77 -2.67
CA ASN A 70 6.06 4.31 -3.39
C ASN A 70 7.37 3.93 -2.69
N PHE A 71 8.11 2.99 -3.28
CA PHE A 71 9.36 2.49 -2.71
C PHE A 71 10.54 3.46 -2.86
N ALA A 72 10.41 4.51 -3.66
CA ALA A 72 11.40 5.59 -3.73
C ALA A 72 11.20 6.66 -2.66
N ASN A 73 10.09 6.63 -1.92
CA ASN A 73 9.76 7.62 -0.89
C ASN A 73 10.23 7.13 0.49
N PRO A 74 11.16 7.85 1.18
CA PRO A 74 11.71 7.40 2.47
C PRO A 74 10.66 7.22 3.57
N ILE A 75 9.62 8.05 3.59
CA ILE A 75 8.54 7.96 4.57
C ILE A 75 7.73 6.68 4.34
N SER A 76 7.49 6.32 3.08
CA SER A 76 6.78 5.09 2.72
C SER A 76 7.54 3.84 3.16
N VAL A 77 8.87 3.84 2.92
CA VAL A 77 9.75 2.75 3.34
C VAL A 77 9.80 2.66 4.88
N ALA A 78 9.96 3.79 5.57
CA ALA A 78 9.95 3.82 7.04
C ALA A 78 8.62 3.30 7.62
N ALA A 79 7.49 3.70 7.05
CA ALA A 79 6.17 3.23 7.46
C ALA A 79 6.00 1.72 7.23
N LEU A 80 6.47 1.19 6.09
CA LEU A 80 6.43 -0.25 5.82
C LEU A 80 7.30 -1.02 6.83
N ILE A 81 8.53 -0.56 7.09
CA ILE A 81 9.43 -1.20 8.06
C ILE A 81 8.82 -1.21 9.45
N LEU A 82 8.23 -0.10 9.89
CA LEU A 82 7.58 0.00 11.19
C LEU A 82 6.41 -0.98 11.31
N LEU A 83 5.57 -1.09 10.28
CA LEU A 83 4.46 -2.02 10.25
C LEU A 83 4.93 -3.48 10.36
N LEU A 84 5.94 -3.86 9.56
CA LEU A 84 6.46 -5.22 9.54
C LEU A 84 7.19 -5.58 10.84
N SER A 85 8.10 -4.71 11.29
CA SER A 85 8.86 -4.94 12.54
C SER A 85 7.95 -4.94 13.77
N GLY A 86 6.97 -4.05 13.85
CA GLY A 86 5.98 -4.04 14.93
C GLY A 86 5.17 -5.32 14.98
N THR A 87 4.75 -5.84 13.82
CA THR A 87 4.02 -7.11 13.73
C THR A 87 4.89 -8.27 14.23
N VAL A 88 6.15 -8.36 13.79
CA VAL A 88 7.08 -9.41 14.24
C VAL A 88 7.39 -9.31 15.73
N ALA A 89 7.61 -8.10 16.24
CA ALA A 89 7.89 -7.88 17.66
C ALA A 89 6.72 -8.35 18.55
N ILE A 90 5.48 -8.03 18.16
CA ILE A 90 4.28 -8.52 18.88
C ILE A 90 4.24 -10.04 18.87
N MET A 91 4.52 -10.68 17.72
CA MET A 91 4.55 -12.15 17.64
C MET A 91 5.60 -12.77 18.55
N VAL A 92 6.80 -12.19 18.63
CA VAL A 92 7.90 -12.71 19.45
C VAL A 92 7.67 -12.49 20.95
N LEU A 93 7.11 -11.35 21.34
CA LEU A 93 6.87 -11.03 22.77
C LEU A 93 5.73 -11.84 23.39
N GLU A 94 4.82 -12.36 22.57
CA GLU A 94 3.65 -13.16 22.98
C GLU A 94 3.86 -14.67 22.79
N LEU A 95 5.05 -15.10 22.39
CA LEU A 95 5.45 -16.50 22.16
C LEU A 95 6.15 -17.08 23.39
#